data_AF-E9EY56-F1
#
_entry.id   AF-E9EY56-F1
#
_cell.length_a   1.000
_cell.length_b   1.000
_cell.length_c   1.000
_cell.angle_alpha   90.00
_cell.angle_beta   90.00
_cell.angle_gamma   90.00
#
_symmetry.space_group_name_H-M   'P 1'
#
loop_
_entity.id
_entity.type
_entity.pdbx_description
1 polymer ?
#
loop_
_entity_poly.entity_id
_entity_poly.type
_entity_poly.pdbx_seq_one_letter_code
_entity_poly.pdbx_strand_id
1 'polypeptide(L)'
;MTLSSRRRGTRNHAASKATISLRRHDLDNLRTFLTGLVIVHHTAVTYGAPGRAPFRSAVTRLASPGADIPPTIAAAFNQSFFMGLFFWISGRVSAQSLARIDQDPGRTRWAFIKSKSSRLGLVAVLYTLVVQPASHLVALEEPSLSSISARLAEYFSTMRGIRGPVWYTVNLLIMDSVTALMAPRAETRAMRNEKEENHTAGNDDHQSPPSWYVWLARYGWIGAAALSFLARLYYPLGAKLKIIALQPAYASQYILAYTMGHASYKYGTSFMGVVALGKTSGKDEAAASDEKSGNSSLSVVAATLVSLATLPVVSIPYLFQDAGGNWMAQSMIDIRGGWNVAAFLYALWNELSFIIVCPALLTYFAAWHNRPAKSSLFQARYSYGAFLMHTLVNTVSEVVFDQLLWCDDCKCVSLVSHSLWRWLAPSVMTIVVGAVNVYCSFGVAKLLLDMFPTLRRVI
;
A
#
# COMPACT_ATOMS: atom_id res chain seq x y z
N MET A 1 -64.04 34.74 -5.28
CA MET A 1 -64.15 33.34 -5.73
C MET A 1 -62.93 33.05 -6.62
N THR A 2 -61.83 32.47 -6.12
CA THR A 2 -61.52 31.02 -6.04
C THR A 2 -61.64 30.32 -7.41
N LEU A 3 -60.63 29.71 -8.05
CA LEU A 3 -59.63 28.72 -7.61
C LEU A 3 -58.38 28.76 -8.50
N SER A 4 -57.16 28.81 -7.94
CA SER A 4 -56.24 27.68 -7.67
C SER A 4 -55.51 27.11 -8.89
N SER A 5 -54.26 27.54 -9.06
CA SER A 5 -53.20 26.80 -9.75
C SER A 5 -52.64 25.74 -8.79
N ARG A 6 -52.52 24.49 -9.24
CA ARG A 6 -51.95 23.40 -8.44
C ARG A 6 -50.95 22.58 -9.27
N ARG A 7 -49.80 22.34 -8.64
CA ARG A 7 -48.75 21.34 -8.93
C ARG A 7 -47.68 21.67 -9.99
N ARG A 8 -46.67 22.43 -9.54
CA ARG A 8 -45.25 22.13 -9.84
C ARG A 8 -44.45 22.27 -8.55
N GLY A 9 -44.01 21.14 -7.99
CA GLY A 9 -43.20 21.12 -6.76
C GLY A 9 -43.44 19.81 -6.03
N THR A 10 -42.68 18.78 -6.39
CA THR A 10 -42.52 17.53 -5.61
C THR A 10 -41.57 16.50 -6.24
N ARG A 11 -40.90 16.78 -7.37
CA ARG A 11 -39.95 15.81 -7.98
C ARG A 11 -38.47 16.02 -7.65
N ASN A 12 -38.07 17.15 -7.06
CA ASN A 12 -36.64 17.43 -6.79
C ASN A 12 -36.19 17.17 -5.35
N HIS A 13 -37.06 16.66 -4.46
CA HIS A 13 -36.70 16.35 -3.06
C HIS A 13 -36.52 14.85 -2.78
N ALA A 14 -36.77 13.98 -3.77
CA ALA A 14 -36.59 12.53 -3.60
C ALA A 14 -35.18 12.03 -3.95
N ALA A 15 -34.36 12.84 -4.63
CA ALA A 15 -32.99 12.46 -5.05
C ALA A 15 -31.92 12.62 -3.96
N SER A 16 -32.25 13.25 -2.82
CA SER A 16 -31.31 13.50 -1.70
C SER A 16 -31.37 12.43 -0.59
N LYS A 17 -32.39 11.54 -0.58
CA LYS A 17 -32.73 10.75 0.62
C LYS A 17 -32.48 9.24 0.56
N ALA A 18 -31.45 8.81 -0.16
CA ALA A 18 -30.93 7.45 -0.03
C ALA A 18 -29.40 7.46 -0.10
N THR A 19 -28.73 7.63 1.04
CA THR A 19 -27.32 7.24 1.18
C THR A 19 -27.23 5.71 1.18
N ILE A 20 -27.56 5.08 0.04
CA ILE A 20 -26.92 3.82 -0.33
C ILE A 20 -25.44 4.19 -0.28
N SER A 21 -24.66 3.59 0.63
CA SER A 21 -23.22 3.84 0.62
C SER A 21 -22.68 3.29 -0.70
N LEU A 22 -22.63 4.13 -1.74
CA LEU A 22 -22.19 3.72 -3.06
C LEU A 22 -20.78 3.18 -2.89
N ARG A 23 -20.60 1.94 -3.33
CA ARG A 23 -19.31 1.28 -3.31
C ARG A 23 -18.30 2.14 -4.08
N ARG A 24 -17.23 2.55 -3.42
CA ARG A 24 -16.14 3.37 -3.99
C ARG A 24 -15.29 2.53 -4.94
N HIS A 25 -15.68 2.52 -6.21
CA HIS A 25 -15.02 1.71 -7.24
C HIS A 25 -13.59 2.17 -7.53
N ASP A 26 -13.34 3.47 -7.41
CA ASP A 26 -12.01 4.08 -7.44
C ASP A 26 -11.04 3.41 -6.44
N LEU A 27 -11.47 3.26 -5.18
CA LEU A 27 -10.64 2.64 -4.13
C LEU A 27 -10.46 1.14 -4.32
N ASP A 28 -11.47 0.47 -4.86
CA ASP A 28 -11.38 -0.96 -5.19
C ASP A 28 -10.37 -1.23 -6.31
N ASN A 29 -10.41 -0.41 -7.35
CA ASN A 29 -9.45 -0.48 -8.46
C ASN A 29 -8.05 -0.09 -8.00
N LEU A 30 -7.92 0.95 -7.17
CA LEU A 30 -6.64 1.37 -6.58
C LEU A 30 -6.03 0.26 -5.72
N ARG A 31 -6.83 -0.38 -4.85
CA ARG A 31 -6.37 -1.53 -4.05
C ARG A 31 -5.89 -2.69 -4.92
N THR A 32 -6.57 -2.96 -6.03
CA THR A 32 -6.18 -3.99 -7.00
C THR A 32 -4.85 -3.65 -7.66
N PHE A 33 -4.68 -2.40 -8.09
CA PHE A 33 -3.42 -1.89 -8.64
C PHE A 33 -2.26 -1.99 -7.64
N LEU A 34 -2.47 -1.53 -6.40
CA LEU A 34 -1.45 -1.60 -5.34
C LEU A 34 -1.07 -3.05 -4.99
N THR A 35 -2.01 -3.99 -5.11
CA THR A 35 -1.72 -5.42 -4.94
C THR A 35 -0.77 -5.90 -6.03
N GLY A 36 -1.00 -5.48 -7.28
CA GLY A 36 -0.05 -5.73 -8.37
C GLY A 36 1.35 -5.16 -8.08
N LEU A 37 1.42 -3.94 -7.53
CA LEU A 37 2.70 -3.34 -7.13
C LEU A 37 3.42 -4.10 -6.02
N VAL A 38 2.71 -4.67 -5.04
CA VAL A 38 3.32 -5.55 -4.00
C VAL A 38 4.04 -6.73 -4.67
N ILE A 39 3.38 -7.34 -5.64
CA ILE A 39 3.87 -8.53 -6.35
C ILE A 39 5.12 -8.19 -7.17
N VAL A 40 5.09 -7.10 -7.92
CA VAL A 40 6.24 -6.61 -8.69
C VAL A 40 7.39 -6.21 -7.76
N HIS A 41 7.10 -5.57 -6.63
CA HIS A 41 8.11 -5.22 -5.64
C HIS A 41 8.85 -6.44 -5.10
N HIS A 42 8.12 -7.50 -4.73
CA HIS A 42 8.75 -8.74 -4.29
C HIS A 42 9.53 -9.45 -5.41
N THR A 43 9.08 -9.33 -6.66
CA THR A 43 9.84 -9.83 -7.82
C THR A 43 11.15 -9.05 -8.00
N ALA A 44 11.12 -7.72 -7.84
CA ALA A 44 12.33 -6.89 -7.89
C ALA A 44 13.37 -7.30 -6.83
N VAL A 45 12.92 -7.71 -5.64
CA VAL A 45 13.80 -8.21 -4.57
C VAL A 45 14.50 -9.50 -4.97
N THR A 46 13.85 -10.40 -5.70
CA THR A 46 14.46 -11.62 -6.22
C THR A 46 15.54 -11.33 -7.26
N TYR A 47 15.36 -10.26 -8.05
CA TYR A 47 16.25 -9.91 -9.17
C TYR A 47 17.28 -8.82 -8.88
N GLY A 48 17.35 -8.26 -7.66
CA GLY A 48 18.47 -7.41 -7.26
C GLY A 48 18.13 -6.27 -6.30
N ALA A 49 16.85 -5.93 -6.11
CA ALA A 49 16.47 -4.89 -5.19
C ALA A 49 16.70 -5.29 -3.71
N PRO A 50 16.93 -4.32 -2.80
CA PRO A 50 17.08 -4.60 -1.39
C PRO A 50 15.83 -5.23 -0.77
N GLY A 51 15.99 -6.36 -0.10
CA GLY A 51 14.90 -7.04 0.60
C GLY A 51 15.23 -8.49 0.92
N ARG A 52 14.22 -9.21 1.44
CA ARG A 52 14.27 -10.66 1.68
C ARG A 52 13.20 -11.34 0.84
N ALA A 53 13.61 -12.32 0.04
CA ALA A 53 12.76 -13.24 -0.70
C ALA A 53 13.16 -14.68 -0.35
N PRO A 54 12.26 -15.67 -0.50
CA PRO A 54 12.58 -17.09 -0.30
C PRO A 54 13.64 -17.60 -1.29
N PHE A 55 13.68 -17.03 -2.49
CA PHE A 55 14.58 -17.39 -3.58
C PHE A 55 15.35 -16.15 -4.07
N ARG A 56 16.58 -16.35 -4.56
CA ARG A 56 17.38 -15.32 -5.25
C ARG A 56 17.93 -15.90 -6.53
N SER A 57 17.58 -15.26 -7.64
CA SER A 57 17.94 -15.72 -8.98
C SER A 57 19.45 -15.66 -9.23
N ALA A 58 19.96 -16.59 -10.03
CA ALA A 58 21.33 -16.54 -10.52
C ALA A 58 21.61 -15.28 -11.35
N VAL A 59 20.57 -14.65 -11.93
CA VAL A 59 20.66 -13.36 -12.64
C VAL A 59 21.32 -12.30 -11.77
N THR A 60 20.95 -12.23 -10.49
CA THR A 60 21.53 -11.25 -9.56
C THR A 60 22.99 -11.55 -9.25
N ARG A 61 23.36 -12.83 -9.11
CA ARG A 61 24.75 -13.22 -8.81
C ARG A 61 25.70 -12.92 -9.96
N LEU A 62 25.22 -13.07 -11.20
CA LEU A 62 26.02 -12.82 -12.40
C LEU A 62 25.91 -11.38 -12.91
N ALA A 63 25.06 -10.54 -12.31
CA ALA A 63 24.84 -9.17 -12.79
C ALA A 63 26.12 -8.34 -12.79
N SER A 64 26.24 -7.42 -13.76
CA SER A 64 27.33 -6.45 -13.79
C SER A 64 27.22 -5.46 -12.61
N PRO A 65 28.33 -4.92 -12.08
CA PRO A 65 28.27 -3.90 -11.03
C PRO A 65 27.37 -2.73 -11.42
N GLY A 66 26.36 -2.41 -10.60
CA GLY A 66 25.40 -1.33 -10.86
C GLY A 66 24.13 -1.73 -11.62
N ALA A 67 24.03 -2.98 -12.11
CA ALA A 67 22.82 -3.48 -12.78
C ALA A 67 21.60 -3.60 -11.84
N ASP A 68 21.84 -3.59 -10.53
CA ASP A 68 20.84 -3.59 -9.45
C ASP A 68 20.31 -2.19 -9.13
N ILE A 69 20.92 -1.12 -9.65
CA ILE A 69 20.51 0.28 -9.37
C ILE A 69 19.06 0.53 -9.83
N PRO A 70 18.64 0.20 -11.08
CA PRO A 70 17.26 0.44 -11.50
C PRO A 70 16.20 -0.29 -10.65
N PRO A 71 16.28 -1.61 -10.37
CA PRO A 71 15.31 -2.27 -9.51
C PRO A 71 15.38 -1.75 -8.07
N THR A 72 16.56 -1.30 -7.59
CA THR A 72 16.70 -0.66 -6.27
C THR A 72 15.92 0.66 -6.20
N ILE A 73 16.09 1.55 -7.19
CA ILE A 73 15.35 2.82 -7.26
C ILE A 73 13.85 2.56 -7.39
N ALA A 74 13.44 1.62 -8.24
CA ALA A 74 12.04 1.25 -8.41
C ALA A 74 11.44 0.69 -7.10
N ALA A 75 12.17 -0.16 -6.38
CA ALA A 75 11.74 -0.71 -5.11
C ALA A 75 11.65 0.36 -4.02
N ALA A 76 12.64 1.27 -3.92
CA ALA A 76 12.63 2.38 -2.96
C ALA A 76 11.47 3.35 -3.25
N PHE A 77 11.28 3.73 -4.52
CA PHE A 77 10.17 4.57 -4.94
C PHE A 77 8.83 3.90 -4.61
N ASN A 78 8.63 2.63 -4.97
CA ASN A 78 7.42 1.92 -4.64
C ASN A 78 7.19 1.89 -3.12
N GLN A 79 8.21 1.45 -2.36
CA GLN A 79 8.21 1.34 -0.89
C GLN A 79 7.81 2.64 -0.19
N SER A 80 8.17 3.78 -0.77
CA SER A 80 7.89 5.10 -0.18
C SER A 80 6.40 5.43 -0.05
N PHE A 81 5.52 4.84 -0.88
CA PHE A 81 4.11 5.20 -0.88
C PHE A 81 3.14 4.01 -0.77
N PHE A 82 3.45 2.84 -1.35
CA PHE A 82 2.42 1.83 -1.61
C PHE A 82 1.81 1.25 -0.33
N MET A 83 2.63 0.91 0.66
CA MET A 83 2.15 0.40 1.96
C MET A 83 1.43 1.50 2.75
N GLY A 84 1.95 2.73 2.75
CA GLY A 84 1.27 3.88 3.35
C GLY A 84 -0.13 4.07 2.76
N LEU A 85 -0.26 4.00 1.43
CA LEU A 85 -1.54 4.13 0.75
C LEU A 85 -2.50 2.97 1.07
N PHE A 86 -1.98 1.73 1.21
CA PHE A 86 -2.77 0.60 1.72
C PHE A 86 -3.31 0.86 3.14
N PHE A 87 -2.48 1.39 4.05
CA PHE A 87 -2.92 1.76 5.39
C PHE A 87 -3.97 2.88 5.37
N TRP A 88 -3.82 3.89 4.50
CA TRP A 88 -4.83 4.93 4.32
C TRP A 88 -6.17 4.38 3.83
N ILE A 89 -6.17 3.55 2.78
CA ILE A 89 -7.39 2.90 2.27
C ILE A 89 -8.04 2.08 3.39
N SER A 90 -7.23 1.35 4.15
CA SER A 90 -7.71 0.49 5.22
C SER A 90 -8.31 1.27 6.37
N GLY A 91 -7.68 2.36 6.81
CA GLY A 91 -8.23 3.25 7.82
C GLY A 91 -9.61 3.77 7.42
N ARG A 92 -9.78 4.16 6.14
CA ARG A 92 -11.08 4.62 5.63
C ARG A 92 -12.14 3.51 5.62
N VAL A 93 -11.79 2.32 5.15
CA VAL A 93 -12.71 1.16 5.11
C VAL A 93 -13.06 0.68 6.52
N SER A 94 -12.12 0.76 7.45
CA SER A 94 -12.33 0.45 8.86
C SER A 94 -13.22 1.48 9.53
N ALA A 95 -13.03 2.78 9.28
CA ALA A 95 -13.95 3.83 9.75
C ALA A 95 -15.39 3.58 9.26
N GLN A 96 -15.55 3.26 7.96
CA GLN A 96 -16.85 2.94 7.39
C GLN A 96 -17.48 1.71 8.04
N SER A 97 -16.68 0.66 8.29
CA SER A 97 -17.16 -0.59 8.91
C SER A 97 -17.55 -0.38 10.36
N LEU A 98 -16.76 0.41 11.11
CA LEU A 98 -17.01 0.75 12.50
C LEU A 98 -18.26 1.63 12.65
N ALA A 99 -18.44 2.62 11.77
CA ALA A 99 -19.63 3.47 11.76
C ALA A 99 -20.92 2.66 11.52
N ARG A 100 -20.89 1.64 10.65
CA ARG A 100 -22.04 0.73 10.47
C ARG A 100 -22.34 -0.12 11.71
N ILE A 101 -21.33 -0.47 12.48
CA ILE A 101 -21.48 -1.25 13.71
C ILE A 101 -22.04 -0.38 14.83
N ASP A 102 -21.55 0.85 14.98
CA ASP A 102 -22.09 1.80 15.96
C ASP A 102 -23.56 2.18 15.68
N GLN A 103 -23.99 2.12 14.42
CA GLN A 103 -25.38 2.38 14.01
C GLN A 103 -26.33 1.20 14.24
N ASP A 104 -25.83 -0.02 14.46
CA ASP A 104 -26.63 -1.23 14.67
C ASP A 104 -26.67 -1.56 16.18
N PRO A 105 -27.81 -1.34 16.88
CA PRO A 105 -27.92 -1.57 18.33
C PRO A 105 -27.61 -3.01 18.75
N GLY A 106 -27.73 -3.98 17.83
CA GLY A 106 -27.45 -5.39 18.10
C GLY A 106 -25.97 -5.78 17.95
N ARG A 107 -25.11 -4.86 17.51
CA ARG A 107 -23.68 -5.14 17.27
C ARG A 107 -22.80 -4.35 18.21
N THR A 108 -21.75 -5.02 18.70
CA THR A 108 -20.74 -4.40 19.56
C THR A 108 -19.45 -4.19 18.79
N ARG A 109 -18.66 -3.20 19.23
CA ARG A 109 -17.28 -3.03 18.74
C ARG A 109 -16.39 -4.23 19.06
N TRP A 110 -16.72 -5.03 20.07
CA TRP A 110 -16.06 -6.32 20.28
C TRP A 110 -16.32 -7.30 19.14
N ALA A 111 -17.55 -7.35 18.61
CA ALA A 111 -17.86 -8.16 17.43
C ALA A 111 -17.06 -7.70 16.18
N PHE A 112 -16.79 -6.39 16.04
CA PHE A 112 -15.89 -5.86 15.02
C PHE A 112 -14.48 -6.45 15.16
N ILE A 113 -13.88 -6.34 16.34
CA ILE A 113 -12.52 -6.83 16.62
C ILE A 113 -12.43 -8.33 16.43
N LYS A 114 -13.41 -9.10 16.93
CA LYS A 114 -13.47 -10.56 16.75
C LYS A 114 -13.55 -10.95 15.28
N SER A 115 -14.40 -10.27 14.50
CA SER A 115 -14.53 -10.47 13.07
C SER A 115 -13.21 -10.19 12.34
N LYS A 116 -12.59 -9.03 12.59
CA LYS A 116 -11.27 -8.67 12.02
C LYS A 116 -10.17 -9.64 12.44
N SER A 117 -10.16 -10.11 13.68
CA SER A 117 -9.18 -11.08 14.19
C SER A 117 -9.23 -12.41 13.44
N SER A 118 -10.43 -12.90 13.10
CA SER A 118 -10.58 -14.12 12.29
C SER A 118 -10.15 -13.96 10.83
N ARG A 119 -10.33 -12.77 10.25
CA ARG A 119 -10.02 -12.53 8.83
C ARG A 119 -8.57 -12.11 8.61
N LEU A 120 -7.97 -11.40 9.56
CA LEU A 120 -6.62 -10.84 9.44
C LEU A 120 -5.62 -11.62 10.29
N GLY A 121 -5.97 -11.91 11.56
CA GLY A 121 -5.08 -12.54 12.53
C GLY A 121 -4.93 -14.04 12.29
N LEU A 122 -6.05 -14.78 12.27
CA LEU A 122 -6.02 -16.23 12.00
C LEU A 122 -5.39 -16.53 10.64
N VAL A 123 -5.77 -15.78 9.60
CA VAL A 123 -5.19 -15.92 8.26
C VAL A 123 -3.68 -15.63 8.26
N ALA A 124 -3.21 -14.62 9.01
CA ALA A 124 -1.78 -14.35 9.14
C ALA A 124 -1.01 -15.48 9.84
N VAL A 125 -1.61 -16.11 10.85
CA VAL A 125 -1.03 -17.27 11.53
C VAL A 125 -0.96 -18.46 10.57
N LEU A 126 -2.05 -18.80 9.89
CA LEU A 126 -2.07 -19.89 8.91
C LEU A 126 -1.07 -19.66 7.78
N TYR A 127 -0.99 -18.44 7.25
CA TYR A 127 0.02 -18.08 6.27
C TYR A 127 1.45 -18.29 6.81
N THR A 128 1.73 -17.83 8.03
CA THR A 128 3.05 -17.95 8.67
C THR A 128 3.44 -19.41 8.90
N LEU A 129 2.49 -20.28 9.21
CA LEU A 129 2.73 -21.69 9.53
C LEU A 129 2.74 -22.60 8.29
N VAL A 130 2.07 -22.21 7.20
CA VAL A 130 1.86 -23.09 6.03
C VAL A 130 2.45 -22.47 4.76
N VAL A 131 1.94 -21.32 4.34
CA VAL A 131 2.29 -20.73 3.03
C VAL A 131 3.74 -20.23 3.02
N GLN A 132 4.17 -19.57 4.10
CA GLN A 132 5.52 -19.06 4.19
C GLN A 132 6.59 -20.18 4.17
N PRO A 133 6.55 -21.24 5.00
CA PRO A 133 7.51 -22.33 4.88
C PRO A 133 7.41 -23.06 3.54
N ALA A 134 6.21 -23.23 2.98
CA ALA A 134 6.06 -23.80 1.64
C ALA A 134 6.83 -23.00 0.58
N SER A 135 6.81 -21.66 0.63
CA SER A 135 7.60 -20.84 -0.30
C SER A 135 9.10 -21.05 -0.15
N HIS A 136 9.61 -21.31 1.06
CA HIS A 136 11.02 -21.65 1.28
C HIS A 136 11.38 -23.07 0.81
N LEU A 137 10.42 -24.01 0.85
CA LEU A 137 10.64 -25.37 0.35
C LEU A 137 10.71 -25.41 -1.18
N VAL A 138 9.87 -24.63 -1.87
CA VAL A 138 9.92 -24.52 -3.34
C VAL A 138 11.26 -23.97 -3.82
N ALA A 139 11.92 -23.13 -3.00
CA ALA A 139 13.23 -22.55 -3.33
C ALA A 139 14.41 -23.52 -3.17
N LEU A 140 14.19 -24.78 -2.78
CA LEU A 140 15.26 -25.77 -2.68
C LEU A 140 15.72 -26.24 -4.06
N GLU A 141 17.02 -26.14 -4.33
CA GLU A 141 17.63 -26.60 -5.59
C GLU A 141 17.51 -28.12 -5.73
N GLU A 142 17.83 -28.88 -4.68
CA GLU A 142 17.73 -30.33 -4.63
C GLU A 142 16.81 -30.80 -3.49
N PRO A 143 15.51 -31.06 -3.78
CA PRO A 143 14.56 -31.52 -2.78
C PRO A 143 14.81 -32.98 -2.42
N SER A 144 15.24 -33.22 -1.19
CA SER A 144 15.36 -34.54 -0.58
C SER A 144 14.70 -34.52 0.80
N LEU A 145 14.38 -35.70 1.36
CA LEU A 145 13.77 -35.75 2.70
C LEU A 145 14.64 -35.09 3.76
N SER A 146 15.97 -35.18 3.63
CA SER A 146 16.92 -34.51 4.53
C SER A 146 16.95 -32.99 4.33
N SER A 147 16.95 -32.50 3.09
CA SER A 147 16.98 -31.04 2.82
C SER A 147 15.66 -30.36 3.23
N ILE A 148 14.52 -31.03 2.98
CA ILE A 148 13.19 -30.56 3.41
C ILE A 148 13.09 -30.50 4.93
N SER A 149 13.45 -31.59 5.63
CA SER A 149 13.37 -31.64 7.09
C SER A 149 14.31 -30.63 7.76
N ALA A 150 15.54 -30.48 7.24
CA ALA A 150 16.48 -29.48 7.72
C ALA A 150 15.95 -28.05 7.54
N ARG A 151 15.38 -27.72 6.37
CA ARG A 151 14.83 -26.38 6.10
C ARG A 151 13.62 -26.06 6.98
N LEU A 152 12.74 -27.03 7.23
CA LEU A 152 11.62 -26.85 8.16
C LEU A 152 12.10 -26.66 9.59
N ALA A 153 13.07 -27.47 10.04
CA ALA A 153 13.65 -27.34 11.37
C ALA A 153 14.29 -25.95 11.58
N GLU A 154 15.04 -25.45 10.60
CA GLU A 154 15.60 -24.11 10.60
C GLU A 154 14.50 -23.02 10.64
N TYR A 155 13.48 -23.16 9.81
CA TYR A 155 12.38 -22.20 9.75
C TYR A 155 11.65 -22.08 11.10
N PHE A 156 11.27 -23.21 11.70
CA PHE A 156 10.51 -23.23 12.94
C PHE A 156 11.38 -22.91 14.18
N SER A 157 12.66 -23.28 14.19
CA SER A 157 13.57 -22.93 15.30
C SER A 157 13.86 -21.42 15.38
N THR A 158 13.88 -20.73 14.25
CA THR A 158 14.11 -19.28 14.19
C THR A 158 12.81 -18.46 14.27
N MET A 159 11.64 -19.10 14.22
CA MET A 159 10.34 -18.41 14.26
C MET A 159 10.13 -17.75 15.63
N ARG A 160 9.90 -16.43 15.64
CA ARG A 160 9.64 -15.63 16.85
C ARG A 160 8.34 -14.80 16.76
N GLY A 161 7.52 -15.09 15.75
CA GLY A 161 6.32 -14.32 15.42
C GLY A 161 5.90 -14.47 13.97
N ILE A 162 5.08 -13.52 13.52
CA ILE A 162 4.51 -13.46 12.17
C ILE A 162 5.62 -13.33 11.12
N ARG A 163 5.51 -14.03 10.00
CA ARG A 163 6.50 -14.01 8.91
C ARG A 163 5.87 -13.65 7.57
N GLY A 164 6.66 -13.02 6.71
CA GLY A 164 6.25 -12.67 5.35
C GLY A 164 5.36 -11.42 5.27
N PRO A 165 4.60 -11.25 4.18
CA PRO A 165 3.82 -10.04 3.86
C PRO A 165 2.65 -9.80 4.81
N VAL A 166 2.16 -10.83 5.51
CA VAL A 166 1.06 -10.72 6.49
C VAL A 166 1.38 -9.88 7.72
N TRP A 167 2.61 -9.36 7.84
CA TRP A 167 2.90 -8.28 8.79
C TRP A 167 1.90 -7.13 8.63
N TYR A 168 1.51 -6.80 7.40
CA TYR A 168 0.54 -5.73 7.13
C TYR A 168 -0.82 -6.00 7.78
N THR A 169 -1.36 -7.22 7.64
CA THR A 169 -2.69 -7.56 8.17
C THR A 169 -2.73 -7.57 9.70
N VAL A 170 -1.64 -7.99 10.33
CA VAL A 170 -1.50 -7.99 11.79
C VAL A 170 -1.37 -6.57 12.34
N ASN A 171 -0.59 -5.71 11.68
CA ASN A 171 -0.48 -4.31 12.07
C ASN A 171 -1.78 -3.54 11.82
N LEU A 172 -2.49 -3.85 10.73
CA LEU A 172 -3.82 -3.33 10.48
C LEU A 172 -4.81 -3.78 11.57
N LEU A 173 -4.78 -5.04 11.99
CA LEU A 173 -5.62 -5.52 13.10
C LEU A 173 -5.35 -4.75 14.40
N ILE A 174 -4.09 -4.44 14.69
CA ILE A 174 -3.73 -3.62 15.87
C ILE A 174 -4.34 -2.22 15.74
N MET A 175 -4.14 -1.54 14.61
CA MET A 175 -4.69 -0.20 14.37
C MET A 175 -6.23 -0.18 14.40
N ASP A 176 -6.88 -1.18 13.80
CA ASP A 176 -8.32 -1.39 13.82
C ASP A 176 -8.84 -1.59 15.26
N SER A 177 -8.11 -2.36 16.07
CA SER A 177 -8.49 -2.62 17.46
C SER A 177 -8.34 -1.38 18.33
N VAL A 178 -7.22 -0.67 18.20
CA VAL A 178 -6.98 0.61 18.89
C VAL A 178 -8.07 1.63 18.54
N THR A 179 -8.39 1.78 17.25
CA THR A 179 -9.46 2.71 16.83
C THR A 179 -10.85 2.27 17.27
N ALA A 180 -11.17 0.98 17.24
CA ALA A 180 -12.43 0.50 17.79
C ALA A 180 -12.57 0.78 19.30
N LEU A 181 -11.48 0.80 20.05
CA LEU A 181 -11.50 1.10 21.49
C LEU A 181 -11.51 2.61 21.77
N MET A 182 -10.81 3.42 20.96
CA MET A 182 -10.58 4.84 21.25
C MET A 182 -11.50 5.81 20.49
N ALA A 183 -12.01 5.44 19.31
CA ALA A 183 -12.78 6.38 18.49
C ALA A 183 -14.13 6.72 19.16
N PRO A 184 -14.60 7.98 19.10
CA PRO A 184 -15.95 8.33 19.54
C PRO A 184 -17.00 7.45 18.84
N ARG A 185 -18.11 7.14 19.52
CA ARG A 185 -19.23 6.42 18.89
C ARG A 185 -19.86 7.29 17.82
N ALA A 186 -20.10 6.72 16.64
CA ALA A 186 -20.89 7.40 15.63
C ALA A 186 -22.30 7.64 16.18
N GLU A 187 -22.85 8.84 15.94
CA GLU A 187 -24.22 9.16 16.37
C GLU A 187 -25.21 8.18 15.74
N THR A 188 -26.04 7.55 16.55
CA THR A 188 -27.10 6.65 16.09
C THR A 188 -28.11 7.45 15.27
N ARG A 189 -28.74 6.79 14.30
CA ARG A 189 -29.80 7.42 13.48
C ARG A 189 -30.95 7.98 14.32
N ALA A 190 -31.28 7.34 15.44
CA ALA A 190 -32.26 7.85 16.41
C ALA A 190 -31.82 9.17 17.04
N MET A 191 -30.58 9.26 17.57
CA MET A 191 -30.03 10.50 18.13
C MET A 191 -29.95 11.62 17.08
N ARG A 192 -29.61 11.28 15.82
CA ARG A 192 -29.57 12.26 14.73
C ARG A 192 -30.97 12.77 14.37
N ASN A 193 -31.95 11.87 14.26
CA ASN A 193 -33.33 12.24 13.96
C ASN A 193 -33.95 13.09 15.08
N GLU A 194 -33.67 12.77 16.35
CA GLU A 194 -34.13 13.55 17.50
C GLU A 194 -33.49 14.96 17.54
N LYS A 195 -32.22 15.07 17.11
CA LYS A 195 -31.52 16.35 16.96
C LYS A 195 -32.00 17.16 15.74
N GLU A 196 -32.33 16.49 14.63
CA GLU A 196 -32.96 17.08 13.44
C GLU A 196 -34.42 17.51 13.71
N GLU A 197 -35.17 16.81 14.57
CA GLU A 197 -36.52 17.22 15.01
C GLU A 197 -36.47 18.40 15.99
N ASN A 198 -35.46 18.45 16.86
CA ASN A 198 -35.26 19.55 17.81
C ASN A 198 -34.53 20.77 17.21
N HIS A 199 -33.96 20.67 16.01
CA HIS A 199 -33.35 21.80 15.30
C HIS A 199 -34.17 22.12 14.04
N THR A 200 -34.94 23.21 14.12
CA THR A 200 -35.67 23.77 12.98
C THR A 200 -34.75 23.93 11.77
N ALA A 201 -35.18 23.36 10.64
CA ALA A 201 -34.51 23.33 9.35
C ALA A 201 -33.72 24.61 9.04
N GLY A 202 -32.40 24.55 9.19
CA GLY A 202 -31.49 25.64 8.89
C GLY A 202 -30.05 25.14 8.83
N ASN A 203 -29.46 25.24 7.63
CA ASN A 203 -28.13 24.80 7.21
C ASN A 203 -27.89 23.29 7.08
N ASP A 204 -27.76 22.85 5.82
CA ASP A 204 -26.98 21.66 5.46
C ASP A 204 -25.56 21.83 6.00
N ASP A 205 -25.31 21.19 7.14
CA ASP A 205 -24.11 21.34 7.94
C ASP A 205 -22.94 20.65 7.22
N HIS A 206 -22.31 21.35 6.27
CA HIS A 206 -20.95 21.05 5.83
C HIS A 206 -20.04 21.24 7.05
N GLN A 207 -19.94 20.22 7.90
CA GLN A 207 -19.03 20.21 9.04
C GLN A 207 -17.62 20.46 8.53
N SER A 208 -17.15 21.69 8.76
CA SER A 208 -15.78 22.09 8.46
C SER A 208 -14.82 21.10 9.12
N PRO A 209 -13.77 20.65 8.41
CA PRO A 209 -12.82 19.71 8.98
C PRO A 209 -12.20 20.29 10.25
N PRO A 210 -12.01 19.48 11.32
CA PRO A 210 -11.42 19.96 12.55
C PRO A 210 -9.96 20.38 12.33
N SER A 211 -9.48 21.34 13.13
CA SER A 211 -8.15 21.94 13.00
C SER A 211 -7.02 20.91 13.00
N TRP A 212 -7.12 19.87 13.83
CA TRP A 212 -6.12 18.79 13.90
C TRP A 212 -6.00 18.01 12.58
N TYR A 213 -7.12 17.80 11.87
CA TYR A 213 -7.12 17.06 10.60
C TYR A 213 -6.43 17.87 9.51
N VAL A 214 -6.74 19.18 9.44
CA VAL A 214 -6.08 20.10 8.51
C VAL A 214 -4.58 20.21 8.80
N TRP A 215 -4.21 20.28 10.09
CA TRP A 215 -2.81 20.32 10.53
C TRP A 215 -2.04 19.06 10.12
N LEU A 216 -2.59 17.87 10.40
CA LEU A 216 -1.95 16.61 10.02
C LEU A 216 -1.87 16.44 8.51
N ALA A 217 -2.90 16.88 7.77
CA ALA A 217 -2.89 16.83 6.32
C ALA A 217 -1.72 17.64 5.75
N ARG A 218 -1.51 18.87 6.26
CA ARG A 218 -0.49 19.81 5.76
C ARG A 218 0.93 19.51 6.25
N TYR A 219 1.08 19.16 7.52
CA TYR A 219 2.38 19.09 8.20
C TYR A 219 2.72 17.71 8.78
N GLY A 220 1.78 16.76 8.78
CA GLY A 220 1.97 15.45 9.39
C GLY A 220 3.13 14.66 8.80
N TRP A 221 3.41 14.84 7.50
CA TRP A 221 4.53 14.18 6.81
C TRP A 221 5.91 14.61 7.36
N ILE A 222 6.06 15.85 7.83
CA ILE A 222 7.30 16.35 8.46
C ILE A 222 7.51 15.63 9.79
N GLY A 223 6.46 15.53 10.60
CA GLY A 223 6.49 14.77 11.86
C GLY A 223 6.77 13.28 11.61
N ALA A 224 6.18 12.70 10.57
CA ALA A 224 6.44 11.31 10.19
C ALA A 224 7.90 11.10 9.75
N ALA A 225 8.50 12.06 9.04
CA ALA A 225 9.90 12.00 8.60
C ALA A 225 10.85 12.07 9.79
N ALA A 226 10.61 13.01 10.73
CA ALA A 226 11.39 13.12 11.95
C ALA A 226 11.31 11.84 12.79
N LEU A 227 10.11 11.30 13.01
CA LEU A 227 9.93 10.05 13.75
C LEU A 227 10.53 8.84 13.01
N SER A 228 10.48 8.80 11.67
CA SER A 228 11.13 7.78 10.86
C SER A 228 12.64 7.83 11.04
N PHE A 229 13.24 9.03 11.00
CA PHE A 229 14.68 9.21 11.22
C PHE A 229 15.10 8.77 12.63
N LEU A 230 14.37 9.21 13.66
CA LEU A 230 14.65 8.80 15.04
C LEU A 230 14.52 7.28 15.22
N ALA A 231 13.54 6.65 14.59
CA ALA A 231 13.39 5.20 14.63
C ALA A 231 14.60 4.47 14.02
N ARG A 232 15.22 5.03 12.97
CA ARG A 232 16.41 4.45 12.30
C ARG A 232 17.68 4.51 13.12
N LEU A 233 17.73 5.29 14.20
CA LEU A 233 18.86 5.30 15.13
C LEU A 233 19.00 3.95 15.85
N TYR A 234 17.87 3.31 16.16
CA TYR A 234 17.83 2.01 16.84
C TYR A 234 17.41 0.86 15.92
N TYR A 235 16.58 1.14 14.91
CA TYR A 235 16.02 0.16 14.00
C TYR A 235 16.36 0.54 12.55
N PRO A 236 17.55 0.18 12.06
CA PRO A 236 17.94 0.49 10.68
C PRO A 236 16.97 -0.16 9.67
N LEU A 237 16.94 0.35 8.44
CA LEU A 237 16.14 -0.22 7.36
C LEU A 237 16.39 -1.73 7.22
N GLY A 238 15.31 -2.50 7.15
CA GLY A 238 15.33 -3.96 7.15
C GLY A 238 15.24 -4.60 8.54
N ALA A 239 15.46 -3.85 9.63
CA ALA A 239 15.22 -4.34 10.99
C ALA A 239 13.71 -4.44 11.26
N LYS A 240 13.27 -5.59 11.77
CA LYS A 240 11.86 -5.92 12.01
C LYS A 240 11.63 -6.23 13.48
N LEU A 241 10.49 -5.80 14.01
CA LEU A 241 10.02 -6.25 15.32
C LEU A 241 9.74 -7.76 15.27
N LYS A 242 10.23 -8.50 16.26
CA LYS A 242 10.23 -9.97 16.25
C LYS A 242 8.84 -10.60 16.13
N ILE A 243 7.84 -10.01 16.80
CA ILE A 243 6.50 -10.60 16.94
C ILE A 243 5.61 -10.26 15.73
N ILE A 244 5.58 -8.98 15.33
CA ILE A 244 4.64 -8.45 14.34
C ILE A 244 5.29 -8.15 12.97
N ALA A 245 6.59 -8.39 12.84
CA ALA A 245 7.39 -8.19 11.62
C ALA A 245 7.35 -6.79 10.99
N LEU A 246 6.82 -5.80 11.71
CA LEU A 246 6.82 -4.38 11.32
C LEU A 246 8.26 -3.85 11.29
N GLN A 247 8.60 -3.05 10.28
CA GLN A 247 9.83 -2.25 10.27
C GLN A 247 9.56 -0.89 10.94
N PRO A 248 10.14 -0.60 12.13
CA PRO A 248 9.86 0.64 12.85
C PRO A 248 10.20 1.90 12.06
N ALA A 249 11.20 1.82 11.17
CA ALA A 249 11.59 2.91 10.28
C ALA A 249 10.44 3.44 9.38
N TYR A 250 9.39 2.65 9.14
CA TYR A 250 8.21 3.07 8.35
C TYR A 250 6.94 3.22 9.20
N ALA A 251 7.00 2.95 10.51
CA ALA A 251 5.82 2.90 11.37
C ALA A 251 5.10 4.25 11.46
N SER A 252 5.85 5.35 11.52
CA SER A 252 5.30 6.72 11.59
C SER A 252 4.43 7.05 10.38
N GLN A 253 4.90 6.72 9.17
CA GLN A 253 4.14 6.85 7.93
C GLN A 253 2.84 6.05 7.98
N TYR A 254 2.90 4.78 8.41
CA TYR A 254 1.73 3.90 8.41
C TYR A 254 0.67 4.36 9.41
N ILE A 255 1.09 4.83 10.60
CA ILE A 255 0.20 5.40 11.61
C ILE A 255 -0.45 6.68 11.08
N LEU A 256 0.33 7.59 10.49
CA LEU A 256 -0.18 8.81 9.88
C LEU A 256 -1.20 8.48 8.78
N ALA A 257 -0.83 7.58 7.87
CA ALA A 257 -1.65 7.18 6.74
C ALA A 257 -2.98 6.57 7.18
N TYR A 258 -2.94 5.60 8.11
CA TYR A 258 -4.14 4.97 8.66
C TYR A 258 -5.04 6.00 9.36
N THR A 259 -4.46 6.88 10.18
CA THR A 259 -5.20 7.92 10.90
C THR A 259 -5.89 8.90 9.94
N MET A 260 -5.17 9.38 8.93
CA MET A 260 -5.72 10.24 7.88
C MET A 260 -6.79 9.51 7.07
N GLY A 261 -6.57 8.23 6.78
CA GLY A 261 -7.55 7.37 6.12
C GLY A 261 -8.85 7.26 6.91
N HIS A 262 -8.75 6.97 8.21
CA HIS A 262 -9.88 6.86 9.12
C HIS A 262 -10.67 8.17 9.20
N ALA A 263 -9.97 9.30 9.39
CA ALA A 263 -10.56 10.63 9.44
C ALA A 263 -11.23 11.05 8.12
N SER A 264 -10.65 10.65 6.99
CA SER A 264 -11.15 10.99 5.66
C SER A 264 -12.57 10.48 5.38
N TYR A 265 -13.02 9.45 6.12
CA TYR A 265 -14.38 8.93 6.01
C TYR A 265 -15.42 10.00 6.39
N LYS A 266 -15.16 10.80 7.43
CA LYS A 266 -16.04 11.89 7.89
C LYS A 266 -15.74 13.22 7.19
N TYR A 267 -14.46 13.55 6.99
CA TYR A 267 -14.03 14.90 6.58
C TYR A 267 -13.61 15.02 5.10
N GLY A 268 -13.83 13.97 4.30
CA GLY A 268 -13.46 13.95 2.88
C GLY A 268 -12.03 13.47 2.60
N THR A 269 -11.71 13.23 1.33
CA THR A 269 -10.45 12.60 0.88
C THR A 269 -9.26 13.54 0.79
N SER A 270 -9.38 14.77 1.29
CA SER A 270 -8.35 15.80 1.17
C SER A 270 -7.08 15.41 1.95
N PHE A 271 -6.18 14.74 1.25
CA PHE A 271 -4.78 14.56 1.60
C PHE A 271 -4.10 15.89 1.28
N MET A 272 -4.29 16.92 2.13
CA MET A 272 -3.88 18.29 1.78
C MET A 272 -2.34 18.41 1.71
N GLY A 273 -1.79 18.16 0.52
CA GLY A 273 -0.37 18.36 0.22
C GLY A 273 0.02 19.83 0.23
N VAL A 274 1.29 20.09 0.58
CA VAL A 274 1.94 21.42 0.64
C VAL A 274 2.05 22.09 -0.75
N VAL A 275 1.82 21.37 -1.84
CA VAL A 275 2.05 21.87 -3.21
C VAL A 275 0.73 22.24 -3.88
N ALA A 276 0.05 23.25 -3.34
CA ALA A 276 -0.78 24.10 -4.15
C ALA A 276 0.17 25.10 -4.85
N LEU A 277 0.79 24.69 -5.96
CA LEU A 277 1.45 25.65 -6.85
C LEU A 277 0.36 26.59 -7.36
N GLY A 278 0.34 27.80 -6.79
CA GLY A 278 -0.67 28.80 -7.06
C GLY A 278 -0.79 29.06 -8.55
N LYS A 279 -2.01 29.01 -9.08
CA LYS A 279 -2.31 29.69 -10.33
C LYS A 279 -2.26 31.19 -10.05
N THR A 280 -1.15 31.82 -10.39
CA THR A 280 -1.09 33.27 -10.57
C THR A 280 -1.93 33.64 -11.80
N SER A 281 -2.97 34.41 -11.53
CA SER A 281 -3.65 35.42 -12.36
C SER A 281 -3.60 35.30 -13.89
N GLY A 282 -4.79 35.23 -14.49
CA GLY A 282 -5.07 35.56 -15.88
C GLY A 282 -6.56 35.46 -16.12
N LYS A 283 -7.23 36.62 -16.18
CA LYS A 283 -8.65 36.79 -16.52
C LYS A 283 -8.98 36.00 -17.79
N ASP A 284 -10.08 35.26 -17.79
CA ASP A 284 -11.22 35.50 -18.70
C ASP A 284 -12.29 34.39 -18.60
N GLU A 285 -13.52 34.91 -18.54
CA GLU A 285 -14.81 34.35 -18.92
C GLU A 285 -15.48 33.19 -18.15
N ALA A 286 -16.73 33.51 -17.79
CA ALA A 286 -17.70 32.70 -17.10
C ALA A 286 -18.41 31.73 -18.05
N ALA A 287 -18.56 30.46 -17.62
CA ALA A 287 -19.75 29.65 -17.82
C ALA A 287 -19.62 28.28 -17.12
N ALA A 288 -20.75 27.80 -16.59
CA ALA A 288 -21.01 26.47 -16.02
C ALA A 288 -20.43 26.18 -14.62
N SER A 289 -21.26 26.52 -13.63
CA SER A 289 -21.24 26.06 -12.26
C SER A 289 -21.46 24.55 -12.14
N ASP A 290 -20.41 23.83 -11.74
CA ASP A 290 -20.49 22.60 -10.96
C ASP A 290 -19.32 22.65 -9.96
N GLU A 291 -19.61 22.38 -8.70
CA GLU A 291 -18.69 22.41 -7.55
C GLU A 291 -17.45 21.51 -7.75
N LYS A 292 -16.47 21.99 -8.50
CA LYS A 292 -15.09 21.50 -8.47
C LYS A 292 -14.41 22.17 -7.29
N SER A 293 -14.37 21.46 -6.15
CA SER A 293 -13.43 21.72 -5.07
C SER A 293 -12.02 21.83 -5.67
N GLY A 294 -11.54 23.07 -5.81
CA GLY A 294 -10.34 23.45 -6.54
C GLY A 294 -9.05 23.16 -5.80
N ASN A 295 -8.75 21.89 -5.55
CA ASN A 295 -7.44 21.46 -5.06
C ASN A 295 -6.68 20.77 -6.19
N SER A 296 -5.78 21.52 -6.85
CA SER A 296 -4.89 21.03 -7.90
C SER A 296 -3.83 20.08 -7.30
N SER A 297 -4.19 18.81 -7.10
CA SER A 297 -3.20 17.75 -6.87
C SER A 297 -2.30 17.63 -8.11
N LEU A 298 -1.00 17.42 -7.92
CA LEU A 298 -0.08 17.12 -9.02
C LEU A 298 -0.60 15.93 -9.83
N SER A 299 -0.37 15.93 -11.15
CA SER A 299 -0.63 14.72 -11.95
C SER A 299 0.25 13.58 -11.45
N VAL A 300 -0.18 12.32 -11.63
CA VAL A 300 0.61 11.14 -11.22
C VAL A 300 2.00 11.15 -11.86
N VAL A 301 2.10 11.59 -13.11
CA VAL A 301 3.37 11.75 -13.82
C VAL A 301 4.24 12.80 -13.14
N ALA A 302 3.70 14.00 -12.87
CA ALA A 302 4.46 15.06 -12.21
C ALA A 302 4.91 14.66 -10.79
N ALA A 303 4.03 14.06 -9.99
CA ALA A 303 4.36 13.59 -8.64
C ALA A 303 5.46 12.52 -8.65
N THR A 304 5.39 11.59 -9.62
CA THR A 304 6.40 10.55 -9.80
C THR A 304 7.75 11.16 -10.21
N LEU A 305 7.75 12.07 -11.19
CA LEU A 305 8.95 12.75 -11.65
C LEU A 305 9.61 13.57 -10.53
N VAL A 306 8.83 14.31 -9.74
CA VAL A 306 9.36 15.08 -8.60
C VAL A 306 9.96 14.15 -7.54
N SER A 307 9.30 13.04 -7.22
CA SER A 307 9.84 12.05 -6.28
C SER A 307 11.17 11.48 -6.78
N LEU A 308 11.22 11.00 -8.03
CA LEU A 308 12.42 10.39 -8.59
C LEU A 308 13.56 11.41 -8.78
N ALA A 309 13.24 12.63 -9.21
CA ALA A 309 14.25 13.69 -9.41
C ALA A 309 14.86 14.19 -8.09
N THR A 310 14.13 14.05 -6.97
CA THR A 310 14.64 14.44 -5.64
C THR A 310 15.36 13.31 -4.91
N LEU A 311 15.27 12.05 -5.37
CA LEU A 311 15.98 10.93 -4.73
C LEU A 311 17.51 11.10 -4.69
N PRO A 312 18.20 11.60 -5.75
CA PRO A 312 19.64 11.84 -5.71
C PRO A 312 20.09 12.81 -4.62
N VAL A 313 19.19 13.65 -4.07
CA VAL A 313 19.49 14.56 -2.94
C VAL A 313 20.04 13.80 -1.74
N VAL A 314 19.60 12.56 -1.53
CA VAL A 314 20.08 11.69 -0.45
C VAL A 314 21.59 11.42 -0.55
N SER A 315 22.15 11.50 -1.76
CA SER A 315 23.58 11.27 -2.02
C SER A 315 24.44 12.53 -1.94
N ILE A 316 23.85 13.71 -1.74
CA ILE A 316 24.60 14.99 -1.66
C ILE A 316 25.76 14.97 -0.65
N PRO A 317 25.62 14.37 0.56
CA PRO A 317 26.73 14.32 1.51
C PRO A 317 28.01 13.68 0.96
N TYR A 318 27.89 12.78 -0.04
CA TYR A 318 29.03 12.07 -0.64
C TYR A 318 29.64 12.82 -1.83
N LEU A 319 28.96 13.82 -2.39
CA LEU A 319 29.52 14.65 -3.47
C LEU A 319 30.66 15.54 -2.97
N PHE A 320 30.72 15.80 -1.67
CA PHE A 320 31.68 16.71 -1.02
C PHE A 320 32.69 15.98 -0.12
N GLN A 321 32.63 14.65 -0.05
CA GLN A 321 33.61 13.85 0.69
C GLN A 321 34.67 13.33 -0.29
N ASP A 322 35.93 13.28 0.15
CA ASP A 322 36.98 12.46 -0.48
C ASP A 322 36.70 10.96 -0.25
N ALA A 323 35.44 10.56 -0.44
CA ALA A 323 35.03 9.19 -0.49
C ALA A 323 35.70 8.62 -1.75
N GLY A 324 36.82 7.91 -1.56
CA GLY A 324 37.44 7.10 -2.60
C GLY A 324 36.41 6.20 -3.32
N GLY A 325 36.81 5.50 -4.37
CA GLY A 325 35.97 4.94 -5.45
C GLY A 325 34.67 4.15 -5.14
N ASN A 326 34.26 3.95 -3.88
CA ASN A 326 33.07 3.19 -3.45
C ASN A 326 32.00 4.01 -2.70
N TRP A 327 31.87 5.32 -2.93
CA TRP A 327 30.87 6.18 -2.26
C TRP A 327 29.41 5.66 -2.35
N MET A 328 29.05 4.97 -3.43
CA MET A 328 27.71 4.36 -3.59
C MET A 328 27.43 3.23 -2.60
N ALA A 329 28.45 2.43 -2.26
CA ALA A 329 28.29 1.36 -1.28
C ALA A 329 28.13 1.96 0.13
N GLN A 330 28.89 3.01 0.43
CA GLN A 330 28.81 3.73 1.69
C GLN A 330 27.45 4.41 1.86
N SER A 331 26.95 5.09 0.82
CA SER A 331 25.65 5.75 0.86
C SER A 331 24.52 4.77 1.18
N MET A 332 24.56 3.56 0.60
CA MET A 332 23.57 2.51 0.87
C MET A 332 23.64 1.94 2.29
N ILE A 333 24.77 2.06 2.98
CA ILE A 333 24.90 1.67 4.40
C ILE A 333 24.31 2.78 5.27
N ASP A 334 24.72 4.01 5.05
CA ASP A 334 24.35 5.17 5.88
C ASP A 334 22.85 5.50 5.77
N ILE A 335 22.24 5.31 4.59
CA ILE A 335 20.80 5.47 4.37
C ILE A 335 19.96 4.57 5.29
N ARG A 336 20.50 3.39 5.68
CA ARG A 336 19.77 2.43 6.51
C ARG A 336 19.50 2.99 7.90
N GLY A 337 20.40 3.79 8.47
CA GLY A 337 20.21 4.38 9.79
C GLY A 337 21.49 4.92 10.40
N GLY A 338 21.39 5.28 11.68
CA GLY A 338 22.45 6.01 12.39
C GLY A 338 22.29 7.53 12.34
N TRP A 339 23.08 8.22 13.15
CA TRP A 339 23.07 9.68 13.25
C TRP A 339 23.90 10.31 12.13
N ASN A 340 23.36 10.31 10.91
CA ASN A 340 24.01 10.87 9.73
C ASN A 340 23.00 11.57 8.80
N VAL A 341 23.53 12.42 7.91
CA VAL A 341 22.71 13.24 7.00
C VAL A 341 22.00 12.39 5.95
N ALA A 342 22.60 11.30 5.46
CA ALA A 342 21.98 10.45 4.45
C ALA A 342 20.73 9.73 4.95
N ALA A 343 20.76 9.19 6.18
CA ALA A 343 19.59 8.60 6.85
C ALA A 343 18.46 9.63 7.04
N PHE A 344 18.80 10.86 7.43
CA PHE A 344 17.85 11.96 7.58
C PHE A 344 17.23 12.35 6.22
N LEU A 345 18.04 12.58 5.20
CA LEU A 345 17.58 12.95 3.86
C LEU A 345 16.73 11.86 3.24
N TYR A 346 17.07 10.58 3.43
CA TYR A 346 16.22 9.49 2.96
C TYR A 346 14.88 9.45 3.71
N ALA A 347 14.87 9.63 5.04
CA ALA A 347 13.61 9.66 5.79
C ALA A 347 12.71 10.80 5.31
N LEU A 348 13.30 11.97 5.02
CA LEU A 348 12.59 13.11 4.44
C LEU A 348 12.08 12.82 3.03
N TRP A 349 12.92 12.26 2.15
CA TRP A 349 12.54 11.89 0.80
C TRP A 349 11.42 10.84 0.78
N ASN A 350 11.47 9.85 1.67
CA ASN A 350 10.44 8.82 1.80
C ASN A 350 9.06 9.43 2.07
N GLU A 351 8.97 10.35 3.04
CA GLU A 351 7.71 11.01 3.38
C GLU A 351 7.30 12.08 2.36
N LEU A 352 8.26 12.74 1.70
CA LEU A 352 7.99 13.64 0.58
C LEU A 352 7.34 12.88 -0.58
N SER A 353 7.91 11.74 -0.96
CA SER A 353 7.36 10.86 -2.00
C SER A 353 5.95 10.40 -1.63
N PHE A 354 5.74 9.99 -0.38
CA PHE A 354 4.41 9.62 0.13
C PHE A 354 3.38 10.74 -0.02
N ILE A 355 3.69 11.96 0.44
CA ILE A 355 2.75 13.08 0.46
C ILE A 355 2.45 13.65 -0.93
N ILE A 356 3.30 13.43 -1.94
CA ILE A 356 3.03 13.87 -3.32
C ILE A 356 2.40 12.77 -4.19
N VAL A 357 2.83 11.51 -4.05
CA VAL A 357 2.36 10.41 -4.91
C VAL A 357 0.99 9.90 -4.48
N CYS A 358 0.72 9.76 -3.17
CA CYS A 358 -0.56 9.23 -2.69
C CYS A 358 -1.78 10.07 -3.12
N PRO A 359 -1.78 11.41 -2.95
CA PRO A 359 -2.90 12.23 -3.38
C PRO A 359 -3.08 12.22 -4.91
N ALA A 360 -1.97 12.19 -5.66
CA ALA A 360 -2.01 12.12 -7.12
C ALA A 360 -2.67 10.82 -7.60
N LEU A 361 -2.30 9.67 -7.00
CA LEU A 361 -2.93 8.38 -7.30
C LEU A 361 -4.41 8.35 -6.91
N LEU A 362 -4.77 8.86 -5.73
CA LEU A 362 -6.17 8.93 -5.30
C LEU A 362 -7.01 9.78 -6.27
N THR A 363 -6.49 10.94 -6.68
CA THR A 363 -7.17 11.84 -7.63
C THR A 363 -7.29 11.20 -9.01
N TYR A 364 -6.23 10.54 -9.49
CA TYR A 364 -6.24 9.84 -10.77
C TYR A 364 -7.26 8.70 -10.80
N PHE A 365 -7.29 7.84 -9.77
CA PHE A 365 -8.26 6.74 -9.70
C PHE A 365 -9.69 7.23 -9.51
N ALA A 366 -9.90 8.31 -8.75
CA ALA A 366 -11.22 8.93 -8.62
C ALA A 366 -11.73 9.51 -9.95
N ALA A 367 -10.86 10.13 -10.74
CA ALA A 367 -11.23 10.72 -12.03
C ALA A 367 -11.43 9.68 -13.13
N TRP A 368 -10.54 8.69 -13.23
CA TRP A 368 -10.45 7.81 -14.40
C TRP A 368 -10.88 6.36 -14.14
N HIS A 369 -10.88 5.92 -12.88
CA HIS A 369 -11.15 4.53 -12.49
C HIS A 369 -12.30 4.39 -11.49
N ASN A 370 -13.21 5.36 -11.41
CA ASN A 370 -14.40 5.26 -10.56
C ASN A 370 -15.56 4.48 -11.21
N ARG A 371 -15.26 3.30 -11.77
CA ARG A 371 -16.23 2.38 -12.38
C ARG A 371 -15.93 0.94 -11.98
N PRO A 372 -16.92 0.04 -11.92
CA PRO A 372 -16.68 -1.37 -11.67
C PRO A 372 -15.61 -1.93 -12.62
N ALA A 373 -14.69 -2.74 -12.09
CA ALA A 373 -13.67 -3.40 -12.90
C ALA A 373 -14.34 -4.29 -13.98
N LYS A 374 -13.94 -4.10 -15.24
CA LYS A 374 -14.41 -4.94 -16.36
C LYS A 374 -13.67 -6.28 -16.45
N SER A 375 -12.47 -6.37 -15.87
CA SER A 375 -11.67 -7.60 -15.89
C SER A 375 -12.32 -8.69 -15.05
N SER A 376 -12.33 -9.93 -15.55
CA SER A 376 -12.76 -11.11 -14.79
C SER A 376 -11.69 -11.61 -13.81
N LEU A 377 -10.46 -11.09 -13.93
CA LEU A 377 -9.28 -11.50 -13.16
C LEU A 377 -8.88 -10.41 -12.16
N PHE A 378 -8.70 -9.18 -12.63
CA PHE A 378 -8.28 -8.05 -11.81
C PHE A 378 -9.48 -7.41 -11.11
N GLN A 379 -9.90 -8.02 -10.01
CA GLN A 379 -11.00 -7.53 -9.19
C GLN A 379 -10.58 -7.41 -7.73
N ALA A 380 -11.14 -6.41 -7.07
CA ALA A 380 -10.84 -6.10 -5.67
C ALA A 380 -11.20 -7.24 -4.70
N ARG A 381 -12.11 -8.15 -5.09
CA ARG A 381 -12.45 -9.35 -4.32
C ARG A 381 -11.34 -10.42 -4.31
N TYR A 382 -10.46 -10.42 -5.31
CA TYR A 382 -9.35 -11.37 -5.42
C TYR A 382 -8.04 -10.79 -4.88
N SER A 383 -7.96 -9.47 -4.70
CA SER A 383 -6.74 -8.78 -4.26
C SER A 383 -6.18 -9.31 -2.93
N TYR A 384 -7.03 -9.63 -1.95
CA TYR A 384 -6.53 -10.17 -0.68
C TYR A 384 -5.97 -11.59 -0.83
N GLY A 385 -6.63 -12.45 -1.62
CA GLY A 385 -6.09 -13.78 -1.96
C GLY A 385 -4.78 -13.70 -2.74
N ALA A 386 -4.69 -12.79 -3.72
CA ALA A 386 -3.46 -12.58 -4.50
C ALA A 386 -2.33 -12.07 -3.60
N PHE A 387 -2.63 -11.13 -2.69
CA PHE A 387 -1.71 -10.67 -1.67
C PHE A 387 -1.25 -11.80 -0.72
N LEU A 388 -2.08 -12.78 -0.41
CA LEU A 388 -1.66 -13.91 0.42
C LEU A 388 -0.81 -14.91 -0.36
N MET A 389 -1.13 -15.19 -1.62
CA MET A 389 -0.45 -16.24 -2.38
C MET A 389 0.80 -15.79 -3.13
N HIS A 390 1.01 -14.48 -3.29
CA HIS A 390 2.05 -13.98 -4.19
C HIS A 390 3.46 -14.45 -3.86
N THR A 391 3.84 -14.57 -2.60
CA THR A 391 5.19 -15.02 -2.24
C THR A 391 5.47 -16.43 -2.76
N LEU A 392 4.52 -17.35 -2.56
CA LEU A 392 4.62 -18.71 -3.06
C LEU A 392 4.61 -18.74 -4.59
N VAL A 393 3.67 -18.01 -5.22
CA VAL A 393 3.55 -17.94 -6.68
C VAL A 393 4.81 -17.34 -7.31
N ASN A 394 5.31 -16.23 -6.75
CA ASN A 394 6.54 -15.59 -7.19
C ASN A 394 7.71 -16.57 -7.13
N THR A 395 7.90 -17.25 -6.00
CA THR A 395 9.00 -18.20 -5.87
C THR A 395 8.90 -19.37 -6.86
N VAL A 396 7.70 -19.91 -7.11
CA VAL A 396 7.51 -20.93 -8.15
C VAL A 396 7.91 -20.39 -9.53
N SER A 397 7.38 -19.24 -9.93
CA SER A 397 7.72 -18.64 -11.23
C SER A 397 9.21 -18.35 -11.33
N GLU A 398 9.80 -17.75 -10.30
CA GLU A 398 11.21 -17.35 -10.29
C GLU A 398 12.13 -18.55 -10.42
N VAL A 399 11.86 -19.67 -9.72
CA VAL A 399 12.61 -20.92 -9.86
C VAL A 399 12.48 -21.49 -11.28
N VAL A 400 11.26 -21.51 -11.83
CA VAL A 400 11.02 -21.99 -13.20
C VAL A 400 11.76 -21.13 -14.23
N PHE A 401 11.71 -19.80 -14.11
CA PHE A 401 12.42 -18.91 -15.00
C PHE A 401 13.95 -19.02 -14.86
N ASP A 402 14.47 -19.23 -13.63
CA ASP A 402 15.89 -19.50 -13.43
C ASP A 402 16.28 -20.82 -14.14
N GLN A 403 15.53 -21.90 -13.94
CA GLN A 403 15.81 -23.17 -14.63
C GLN A 403 15.77 -23.05 -16.16
N LEU A 404 14.82 -22.28 -16.71
CA LEU A 404 14.72 -22.04 -18.16
C LEU A 404 15.90 -21.23 -18.72
N LEU A 405 16.45 -20.30 -17.93
CA LEU A 405 17.60 -19.50 -18.33
C LEU A 405 18.91 -20.31 -18.32
N TRP A 406 19.02 -21.31 -17.44
CA TRP A 406 20.24 -22.09 -17.19
C TRP A 406 20.18 -23.56 -17.67
N CYS A 407 19.17 -23.96 -18.42
CA CYS A 407 19.08 -25.33 -18.96
C CYS A 407 20.22 -25.59 -19.96
N ASP A 408 21.00 -26.66 -19.73
CA ASP A 408 22.19 -27.05 -20.52
C ASP A 408 21.87 -27.30 -22.01
N ASP A 409 20.65 -27.76 -22.31
CA ASP A 409 20.17 -28.01 -23.68
C ASP A 409 19.62 -26.74 -24.37
N CYS A 410 19.48 -25.64 -23.64
CA CYS A 410 18.94 -24.39 -24.16
C CYS A 410 20.07 -23.47 -24.64
N LYS A 411 19.90 -22.89 -25.84
CA LYS A 411 20.81 -21.89 -26.46
C LYS A 411 20.98 -20.58 -25.65
N CYS A 412 20.43 -20.52 -24.44
CA CYS A 412 20.40 -19.35 -23.57
C CYS A 412 21.75 -19.04 -22.90
N VAL A 413 22.69 -20.00 -22.84
CA VAL A 413 24.03 -19.77 -22.25
C VAL A 413 24.75 -18.60 -22.94
N SER A 414 24.61 -18.47 -24.26
CA SER A 414 25.16 -17.34 -25.02
C SER A 414 24.53 -16.00 -24.60
N LEU A 415 23.22 -15.96 -24.36
CA LEU A 415 22.52 -14.78 -23.87
C LEU A 415 22.98 -14.40 -22.45
N VAL A 416 23.02 -15.37 -21.53
CA VAL A 416 23.35 -15.14 -20.11
C VAL A 416 24.80 -14.68 -19.93
N SER A 417 25.70 -15.14 -20.80
CA SER A 417 27.12 -14.75 -20.79
C SER A 417 27.38 -13.34 -21.37
N HIS A 418 26.43 -12.77 -22.12
CA HIS A 418 26.60 -11.48 -22.80
C HIS A 418 26.61 -10.30 -21.82
N SER A 419 27.56 -9.37 -21.97
CA SER A 419 27.74 -8.20 -21.07
C SER A 419 26.49 -7.31 -20.98
N LEU A 420 25.83 -7.06 -22.11
CA LEU A 420 24.56 -6.31 -22.15
C LEU A 420 23.46 -7.00 -21.35
N TRP A 421 23.36 -8.32 -21.41
CA TRP A 421 22.37 -9.07 -20.64
C TRP A 421 22.67 -8.97 -19.14
N ARG A 422 23.93 -9.12 -18.72
CA ARG A 422 24.34 -8.98 -17.32
C ARG A 422 23.99 -7.61 -16.73
N TRP A 423 23.87 -6.57 -17.55
CA TRP A 423 23.37 -5.25 -17.15
C TRP A 423 21.83 -5.13 -17.15
N LEU A 424 21.17 -5.62 -18.20
CA LEU A 424 19.73 -5.44 -18.38
C LEU A 424 18.88 -6.47 -17.62
N ALA A 425 19.41 -7.68 -17.38
CA ALA A 425 18.67 -8.81 -16.89
C ALA A 425 17.93 -8.55 -15.56
N PRO A 426 18.52 -7.92 -14.52
CA PRO A 426 17.78 -7.58 -13.31
C PRO A 426 16.49 -6.80 -13.58
N SER A 427 16.56 -5.81 -14.47
CA SER A 427 15.42 -4.94 -14.81
C SER A 427 14.42 -5.65 -15.71
N VAL A 428 14.91 -6.31 -16.77
CA VAL A 428 14.06 -7.06 -17.72
C VAL A 428 13.30 -8.17 -17.00
N MET A 429 13.98 -8.95 -16.16
CA MET A 429 13.36 -10.03 -15.40
C MET A 429 12.35 -9.51 -14.38
N THR A 430 12.66 -8.40 -13.69
CA THR A 430 11.69 -7.75 -12.79
C THR A 430 10.39 -7.39 -13.52
N ILE A 431 10.47 -6.87 -14.75
CA ILE A 431 9.30 -6.47 -15.54
C ILE A 431 8.56 -7.71 -16.06
N VAL A 432 9.27 -8.61 -16.73
CA VAL A 432 8.67 -9.78 -17.40
C VAL A 432 8.10 -10.76 -16.39
N VAL A 433 8.93 -11.23 -15.45
CA VAL A 433 8.49 -12.17 -14.42
C VAL A 433 7.53 -11.49 -13.44
N GLY A 434 7.69 -10.19 -13.19
CA GLY A 434 6.75 -9.43 -12.37
C GLY A 434 5.35 -9.40 -12.97
N ALA A 435 5.24 -9.22 -14.29
CA ALA A 435 3.96 -9.30 -14.99
C ALA A 435 3.36 -10.70 -14.86
N VAL A 436 4.13 -11.76 -15.14
CA VAL A 436 3.68 -13.16 -14.98
C VAL A 436 3.19 -13.40 -13.55
N ASN A 437 3.96 -13.00 -12.55
CA ASN A 437 3.62 -13.13 -11.14
C ASN A 437 2.31 -12.43 -10.77
N VAL A 438 2.03 -11.26 -11.34
CA VAL A 438 0.75 -10.56 -11.13
C VAL A 438 -0.41 -11.38 -11.69
N TYR A 439 -0.33 -11.84 -12.95
CA TYR A 439 -1.39 -12.64 -13.56
C TYR A 439 -1.60 -13.96 -12.83
N CYS A 440 -0.52 -14.69 -12.52
CA CYS A 440 -0.58 -15.96 -11.82
C CYS A 440 -1.13 -15.81 -10.40
N SER A 441 -0.72 -14.78 -9.65
CA SER A 441 -1.21 -14.57 -8.28
C SER A 441 -2.71 -14.27 -8.24
N PHE A 442 -3.21 -13.43 -9.15
CA PHE A 442 -4.64 -13.19 -9.28
C PHE A 442 -5.38 -14.42 -9.82
N GLY A 443 -4.76 -15.21 -10.69
CA GLY A 443 -5.32 -16.46 -11.23
C GLY A 443 -5.51 -17.51 -10.15
N VAL A 444 -4.47 -17.75 -9.34
CA VAL A 444 -4.51 -18.67 -8.19
C VAL A 444 -5.53 -18.18 -7.16
N ALA A 445 -5.54 -16.88 -6.85
CA ALA A 445 -6.52 -16.31 -5.93
C ALA A 445 -7.97 -16.52 -6.41
N LYS A 446 -8.22 -16.30 -7.71
CA LYS A 446 -9.52 -16.54 -8.33
C LYS A 446 -9.91 -18.01 -8.25
N LEU A 447 -9.02 -18.91 -8.66
CA LEU A 447 -9.24 -20.36 -8.60
C LEU A 447 -9.62 -20.80 -7.17
N LEU A 448 -8.81 -20.43 -6.18
CA LEU A 448 -9.04 -20.82 -4.78
C LEU A 448 -10.35 -20.25 -4.23
N LEU A 449 -10.65 -18.98 -4.47
CA LEU A 449 -11.82 -18.32 -3.90
C LEU A 449 -13.14 -18.66 -4.63
N ASP A 450 -13.07 -19.10 -5.89
CA ASP A 450 -14.23 -19.57 -6.64
C ASP A 450 -14.48 -21.07 -6.35
N MET A 451 -13.42 -21.87 -6.12
CA MET A 451 -13.54 -23.30 -5.81
C MET A 451 -13.89 -23.58 -4.34
N PHE A 452 -13.48 -22.72 -3.40
CA PHE A 452 -13.76 -22.89 -1.97
C PHE A 452 -14.61 -21.75 -1.40
N PRO A 453 -15.95 -21.86 -1.42
CA PRO A 453 -16.85 -20.82 -0.91
C PRO A 453 -16.63 -20.48 0.57
N THR A 454 -16.20 -21.46 1.38
CA THR A 454 -15.87 -21.26 2.79
C THR A 454 -14.68 -20.34 2.95
N LEU A 455 -13.65 -20.49 2.11
CA LEU A 455 -12.46 -19.65 2.10
C LEU A 455 -12.82 -18.20 1.75
N ARG A 456 -13.70 -18.00 0.76
CA ARG A 456 -14.25 -16.68 0.37
C ARG A 456 -15.05 -15.98 1.48
N ARG A 457 -15.58 -16.70 2.47
CA ARG A 457 -16.25 -16.06 3.62
C ARG A 457 -15.24 -15.51 4.64
N VAL A 458 -14.04 -16.09 4.67
CA VAL A 458 -12.97 -15.74 5.62
C VAL A 458 -12.03 -14.69 5.02
N ILE A 459 -11.68 -14.82 3.74
CA ILE A 459 -10.81 -13.95 2.94
C ILE A 459 -11.68 -13.07 2.05
#